data_AF-A0A9K3PTX4-F1
#
_entry.id   AF-A0A9K3PTX4-F1
#
_cell.length_a   1.000
_cell.length_b   1.000
_cell.length_c   1.000
_cell.angle_alpha   90.00
_cell.angle_beta   90.00
_cell.angle_gamma   90.00
#
_symmetry.space_group_name_H-M   'P 1'
#
loop_
_entity.id
_entity.type
_entity.pdbx_description
1 polymer ?
#
loop_
_entity_poly.entity_id
_entity_poly.type
_entity_poly.pdbx_seq_one_letter_code
_entity_poly.pdbx_strand_id
1 'polypeptide(L)'
;MTSLLFHSVSNGSCLLHLLLVVGVVLVVPWTEVSFTHAFQYNGNGINPLSELRQQQQQHHRALYSSSVPSDVSSSPYEKLDDIKADLLRTCKSATTSNTRNINNNNNNNNNNKPSLSNIQDLVSQLEDKGEQMGVGQSSAITGILAGEWELLYSPEDVTRSSPFFWAFAQAFPEQADPIFGITDSIPSPIKDVGPAYQYIQIDETGRGKLISKVKVSTLNGMATSIMTTRADIVEPVGVDGLMLRVDTTKPEDSTAIATFFPGPLGRFINDNAPPFPSGNVLERIQPGSSTVIMRTTFCDESIRISRNDNQYALPYVWRRCKFAGSETI
;
A
#
# COMPACT_ATOMS: atom_id res chain seq x y z
N MET A 1 31.42 36.50 -31.31
CA MET A 1 30.07 36.33 -31.89
C MET A 1 29.97 34.91 -32.40
N THR A 2 29.48 34.00 -31.57
CA THR A 2 29.26 32.61 -31.97
C THR A 2 28.05 32.13 -31.17
N SER A 3 26.90 32.15 -31.86
CA SER A 3 25.62 31.65 -31.38
C SER A 3 25.65 30.11 -31.48
N LEU A 4 25.38 29.42 -30.38
CA LEU A 4 25.21 27.96 -30.36
C LEU A 4 23.75 27.66 -30.04
N LEU A 5 23.09 27.07 -31.04
CA LEU A 5 21.75 26.52 -31.02
C LEU A 5 21.60 25.47 -29.92
N PHE A 6 20.64 25.67 -29.00
CA PHE A 6 20.11 24.60 -28.17
C PHE A 6 19.03 23.83 -28.94
N HIS A 7 19.32 22.57 -29.25
CA HIS A 7 18.31 21.61 -29.68
C HIS A 7 17.51 21.13 -28.46
N SER A 8 16.18 21.18 -28.60
CA SER A 8 15.21 20.60 -27.69
C SER A 8 15.41 19.08 -27.61
N VAL A 9 15.79 18.59 -26.43
CA VAL A 9 15.88 17.15 -26.13
C VAL A 9 14.61 16.73 -25.40
N SER A 10 13.81 15.97 -26.15
CA SER A 10 12.69 15.09 -25.82
C SER A 10 12.54 14.63 -24.35
N ASN A 11 11.27 14.59 -23.90
CA ASN A 11 10.71 14.11 -22.62
C ASN A 11 11.16 12.71 -22.13
N GLY A 12 12.00 11.98 -22.87
CA GLY A 12 12.51 10.66 -22.48
C GLY A 12 13.64 10.67 -21.43
N SER A 13 14.39 11.78 -21.29
CA SER A 13 15.55 11.83 -20.36
C SER A 13 15.14 11.99 -18.88
N CYS A 14 14.01 12.66 -18.61
CA CYS A 14 13.48 12.83 -17.25
C CYS A 14 13.01 11.53 -16.61
N LEU A 15 12.39 10.63 -17.37
CA LEU A 15 11.92 9.34 -16.86
C LEU A 15 13.11 8.43 -16.49
N LEU A 16 14.21 8.51 -17.24
CA LEU A 16 15.43 7.75 -16.97
C LEU A 16 16.15 8.27 -15.71
N HIS A 17 16.14 9.57 -15.45
CA HIS A 17 16.63 10.14 -14.19
C HIS A 17 15.72 9.81 -13.01
N LEU A 18 14.40 9.78 -13.18
CA LEU A 18 13.48 9.35 -12.12
C LEU A 18 13.58 7.85 -11.86
N LEU A 19 13.84 7.01 -12.87
CA LEU A 19 14.06 5.56 -12.74
C LEU A 19 15.45 5.23 -12.20
N LEU A 20 16.48 6.00 -12.56
CA LEU A 20 17.77 5.98 -11.87
C LEU A 20 17.60 6.49 -10.44
N VAL A 21 16.78 7.49 -10.16
CA VAL A 21 16.49 7.90 -8.77
C VAL A 21 15.72 6.77 -8.08
N VAL A 22 14.62 6.22 -8.57
CA VAL A 22 13.92 5.11 -7.89
C VAL A 22 14.78 3.82 -7.78
N GLY A 23 15.68 3.57 -8.73
CA GLY A 23 16.61 2.41 -8.74
C GLY A 23 17.96 2.62 -8.04
N VAL A 24 18.46 3.85 -7.93
CA VAL A 24 19.77 4.27 -7.35
C VAL A 24 19.60 5.06 -6.04
N VAL A 25 18.37 5.46 -5.69
CA VAL A 25 17.98 5.95 -4.34
C VAL A 25 18.23 4.88 -3.26
N LEU A 26 18.53 3.64 -3.66
CA LEU A 26 18.99 2.60 -2.75
C LEU A 26 20.50 2.63 -2.45
N VAL A 27 21.33 3.45 -3.12
CA VAL A 27 22.81 3.35 -3.02
C VAL A 27 23.57 4.69 -2.93
N VAL A 28 22.99 5.86 -3.26
CA VAL A 28 23.76 7.13 -3.27
C VAL A 28 23.36 8.09 -2.13
N PRO A 29 24.32 8.61 -1.33
CA PRO A 29 24.04 9.61 -0.31
C PRO A 29 23.59 10.93 -0.95
N TRP A 30 22.49 11.48 -0.43
CA TRP A 30 21.83 12.69 -0.94
C TRP A 30 22.65 13.95 -0.64
N THR A 31 23.51 14.36 -1.56
CA THR A 31 24.01 15.74 -1.62
C THR A 31 23.26 16.47 -2.75
N GLU A 32 22.45 17.46 -2.35
CA GLU A 32 21.76 18.47 -3.18
C GLU A 32 21.70 18.24 -4.70
N VAL A 33 20.73 17.43 -5.15
CA VAL A 33 20.26 17.49 -6.54
C VAL A 33 19.04 18.39 -6.56
N SER A 34 19.19 19.60 -7.10
CA SER A 34 18.12 20.59 -7.26
C SER A 34 17.07 20.12 -8.27
N PHE A 35 15.89 19.72 -7.78
CA PHE A 35 14.73 19.27 -8.58
C PHE A 35 13.98 20.41 -9.31
N THR A 36 14.52 21.62 -9.31
CA THR A 36 13.79 22.85 -9.64
C THR A 36 13.55 23.11 -11.13
N HIS A 37 13.96 22.24 -12.05
CA HIS A 37 13.87 22.51 -13.51
C HIS A 37 13.04 21.50 -14.33
N ALA A 38 12.42 20.48 -13.71
CA ALA A 38 11.79 19.40 -14.47
C ALA A 38 10.26 19.49 -14.66
N PHE A 39 9.55 20.42 -14.01
CA PHE A 39 8.09 20.45 -14.06
C PHE A 39 7.54 21.87 -14.13
N GLN A 40 7.23 22.34 -15.34
CA GLN A 40 6.31 23.46 -15.55
C GLN A 40 4.90 22.89 -15.70
N TYR A 41 4.12 22.98 -14.62
CA TYR A 41 2.71 22.61 -14.61
C TYR A 41 1.86 23.84 -14.98
N ASN A 42 1.03 23.72 -16.03
CA ASN A 42 0.01 24.70 -16.37
C ASN A 42 -1.27 24.35 -15.61
N GLY A 43 -1.54 25.05 -14.51
CA GLY A 43 -2.73 24.84 -13.70
C GLY A 43 -3.96 25.55 -14.28
N ASN A 44 -5.06 24.80 -14.43
CA ASN A 44 -6.42 25.23 -14.07
C ASN A 44 -7.40 24.07 -14.28
N GLY A 45 -7.91 23.50 -13.17
CA GLY A 45 -8.97 22.50 -13.20
C GLY A 45 -9.42 22.14 -11.79
N ILE A 46 -10.48 22.80 -11.31
CA ILE A 46 -11.19 22.42 -10.09
C ILE A 46 -12.07 21.20 -10.44
N ASN A 47 -11.97 20.13 -9.65
CA ASN A 47 -12.58 18.83 -9.94
C ASN A 47 -13.88 18.64 -9.10
N PRO A 48 -15.09 18.76 -9.67
CA PRO A 48 -16.37 18.70 -8.94
C PRO A 48 -16.84 17.26 -8.59
N LEU A 49 -15.93 16.29 -8.57
CA LEU A 49 -16.24 14.85 -8.49
C LEU A 49 -16.42 14.31 -7.06
N SER A 50 -16.15 15.11 -6.02
CA SER A 50 -16.26 14.68 -4.62
C SER A 50 -17.69 14.74 -4.08
N GLU A 51 -18.52 15.69 -4.51
CA GLU A 51 -19.89 15.86 -3.97
C GLU A 51 -20.87 14.78 -4.45
N LEU A 52 -20.71 14.29 -5.68
CA LEU A 52 -21.60 13.27 -6.26
C LEU A 52 -21.42 11.88 -5.63
N ARG A 53 -20.26 11.61 -4.99
CA ARG A 53 -19.94 10.31 -4.38
C ARG A 53 -20.46 10.17 -2.95
N GLN A 54 -20.56 11.28 -2.21
CA GLN A 54 -21.13 11.27 -0.86
C GLN A 54 -22.64 10.97 -0.87
N GLN A 55 -23.34 11.37 -1.95
CA GLN A 55 -24.79 11.19 -2.07
C GLN A 55 -25.20 9.72 -2.38
N GLN A 56 -24.36 8.94 -3.06
CA GLN A 56 -24.64 7.53 -3.33
C GLN A 56 -24.50 6.65 -2.07
N GLN A 57 -23.57 6.95 -1.17
CA GLN A 57 -23.37 6.16 0.05
C GLN A 57 -24.48 6.37 1.10
N GLN A 58 -25.14 7.52 1.11
CA GLN A 58 -26.23 7.78 2.07
C GLN A 58 -27.55 7.10 1.69
N HIS A 59 -27.80 6.84 0.41
CA HIS A 59 -29.07 6.24 -0.04
C HIS A 59 -29.21 4.74 0.28
N HIS A 60 -28.12 4.01 0.50
CA HIS A 60 -28.18 2.58 0.82
C HIS A 60 -28.49 2.26 2.29
N ARG A 61 -28.25 3.20 3.23
CA ARG A 61 -28.40 2.93 4.68
C ARG A 61 -29.83 3.07 5.22
N ALA A 62 -30.76 3.67 4.47
CA ALA A 62 -32.08 4.01 4.99
C ALA A 62 -33.13 2.88 4.89
N LEU A 63 -32.82 1.71 4.32
CA LEU A 63 -33.85 0.73 3.92
C LEU A 63 -33.91 -0.59 4.71
N TYR A 64 -33.13 -0.81 5.76
CA TYR A 64 -33.16 -2.10 6.49
C TYR A 64 -33.37 -1.94 8.00
N SER A 65 -34.60 -1.60 8.36
CA SER A 65 -35.20 -1.90 9.66
C SER A 65 -36.27 -2.97 9.42
N SER A 66 -35.87 -4.22 9.18
CA SER A 66 -36.81 -5.34 9.01
C SER A 66 -36.51 -6.47 9.99
N SER A 67 -37.53 -6.79 10.77
CA SER A 67 -37.70 -7.95 11.64
C SER A 67 -37.18 -9.26 11.05
N VAL A 68 -36.31 -9.94 11.80
CA VAL A 68 -35.67 -11.22 11.43
C VAL A 68 -36.63 -12.40 11.67
N PRO A 69 -36.89 -13.28 10.69
CA PRO A 69 -37.66 -14.52 10.86
C PRO A 69 -36.89 -15.58 11.65
N SER A 70 -37.58 -16.34 12.50
CA SER A 70 -37.00 -17.20 13.54
C SER A 70 -36.47 -18.58 13.11
N ASP A 71 -36.59 -18.98 11.84
CA ASP A 71 -36.35 -20.37 11.43
C ASP A 71 -35.20 -20.50 10.42
N VAL A 72 -33.95 -20.62 10.91
CA VAL A 72 -32.80 -21.08 10.12
C VAL A 72 -31.88 -21.94 11.01
N SER A 73 -31.82 -23.25 10.75
CA SER A 73 -31.11 -24.26 11.55
C SER A 73 -29.60 -24.40 11.23
N SER A 74 -28.94 -23.32 10.86
CA SER A 74 -27.47 -23.25 10.78
C SER A 74 -27.06 -21.93 11.41
N SER A 75 -26.16 -21.95 12.39
CA SER A 75 -25.73 -20.72 13.07
C SER A 75 -25.24 -19.73 12.02
N PRO A 76 -25.79 -18.51 11.91
CA PRO A 76 -25.37 -17.51 10.93
C PRO A 76 -23.85 -17.27 10.92
N TYR A 77 -23.19 -17.50 12.05
CA TYR A 77 -21.75 -17.38 12.24
C TYR A 77 -20.92 -18.43 11.49
N GLU A 78 -21.43 -19.66 11.33
CA GLU A 78 -20.71 -20.72 10.61
C GLU A 78 -20.45 -20.29 9.15
N LYS A 79 -21.44 -19.65 8.52
CA LYS A 79 -21.30 -19.17 7.14
C LYS A 79 -20.29 -18.03 6.99
N LEU A 80 -20.19 -17.15 7.99
CA LEU A 80 -19.23 -16.04 7.95
C LEU A 80 -17.80 -16.55 8.10
N ASP A 81 -17.58 -17.48 9.03
CA ASP A 81 -16.25 -18.06 9.26
C ASP A 81 -15.80 -18.96 8.09
N ASP A 82 -16.74 -19.63 7.41
CA ASP A 82 -16.47 -20.34 6.16
C ASP A 82 -15.95 -19.39 5.06
N ILE A 83 -16.63 -18.25 4.84
CA ILE A 83 -16.20 -17.24 3.85
C ILE A 83 -14.81 -16.68 4.20
N LYS A 84 -14.55 -16.39 5.49
CA LYS A 84 -13.22 -15.95 5.94
C LYS A 84 -12.17 -17.02 5.68
N ALA A 85 -12.46 -18.27 6.03
CA ALA A 85 -11.54 -19.38 5.84
C ALA A 85 -11.22 -19.57 4.35
N ASP A 86 -12.21 -19.43 3.47
CA ASP A 86 -12.05 -19.51 2.02
C ASP A 86 -11.24 -18.33 1.48
N LEU A 87 -11.47 -17.10 1.95
CA LEU A 87 -10.66 -15.93 1.61
C LEU A 87 -9.20 -16.14 2.03
N LEU A 88 -8.95 -16.54 3.28
CA LEU A 88 -7.61 -16.81 3.79
C LEU A 88 -6.91 -17.95 3.03
N ARG A 89 -7.63 -19.02 2.71
CA ARG A 89 -7.10 -20.15 1.92
C ARG A 89 -6.74 -19.71 0.51
N THR A 90 -7.59 -18.89 -0.10
CA THR A 90 -7.38 -18.31 -1.44
C THR A 90 -6.14 -17.41 -1.45
N CYS A 91 -5.98 -16.52 -0.47
CA CYS A 91 -4.79 -15.68 -0.34
C CYS A 91 -3.50 -16.51 -0.12
N LYS A 92 -3.52 -17.53 0.75
CA LYS A 92 -2.34 -18.36 1.06
C LYS A 92 -1.88 -19.28 -0.07
N SER A 93 -2.81 -19.73 -0.91
CA SER A 93 -2.49 -20.61 -2.04
C SER A 93 -1.55 -19.92 -3.06
N ALA A 94 -1.57 -18.59 -3.10
CA ALA A 94 -0.62 -17.78 -3.86
C ALA A 94 0.81 -17.93 -3.36
N THR A 95 1.00 -17.89 -2.04
CA THR A 95 2.33 -17.82 -1.41
C THR A 95 3.07 -19.14 -1.46
N THR A 96 2.37 -20.26 -1.28
CA THR A 96 3.01 -21.59 -1.12
C THR A 96 3.59 -22.12 -2.44
N SER A 97 3.02 -21.72 -3.57
CA SER A 97 3.38 -22.23 -4.89
C SER A 97 4.76 -21.74 -5.36
N ASN A 98 5.30 -20.65 -4.77
CA ASN A 98 6.62 -20.13 -5.11
C ASN A 98 7.77 -20.91 -4.45
N THR A 99 7.57 -21.53 -3.28
CA THR A 99 8.66 -22.17 -2.53
C THR A 99 8.99 -23.59 -3.00
N ARG A 100 8.03 -24.32 -3.60
CA ARG A 100 8.25 -25.73 -4.01
C ARG A 100 8.79 -25.92 -5.42
N ASN A 101 8.77 -24.89 -6.27
CA ASN A 101 9.04 -25.06 -7.70
C ASN A 101 10.49 -24.82 -8.13
N ILE A 102 11.45 -24.79 -7.21
CA ILE A 102 12.88 -24.63 -7.53
C ILE A 102 13.48 -25.90 -8.20
N ASN A 103 12.81 -27.05 -8.13
CA ASN A 103 13.37 -28.33 -8.60
C ASN A 103 12.77 -28.93 -9.89
N ASN A 104 11.81 -28.28 -10.56
CA ASN A 104 11.23 -28.82 -11.80
C ASN A 104 11.31 -27.82 -12.96
N ASN A 105 12.27 -28.07 -13.85
CA ASN A 105 12.46 -27.39 -15.15
C ASN A 105 11.29 -27.69 -16.11
N ASN A 106 10.14 -27.06 -15.92
CA ASN A 106 9.14 -26.91 -16.96
C ASN A 106 8.56 -25.50 -16.96
N ASN A 107 9.05 -24.72 -17.93
CA ASN A 107 8.50 -23.44 -18.34
C ASN A 107 7.02 -23.61 -18.71
N ASN A 108 6.12 -23.19 -17.82
CA ASN A 108 4.90 -22.42 -18.11
C ASN A 108 4.02 -22.33 -16.85
N ASN A 109 3.89 -21.09 -16.33
CA ASN A 109 2.79 -20.53 -15.54
C ASN A 109 3.22 -19.85 -14.23
N ASN A 110 3.67 -18.61 -14.36
CA ASN A 110 3.91 -17.66 -13.26
C ASN A 110 2.62 -17.04 -12.66
N ASN A 111 1.47 -17.71 -12.76
CA ASN A 111 0.18 -17.12 -12.39
C ASN A 111 -0.53 -17.85 -11.24
N ASN A 112 0.17 -18.11 -10.14
CA ASN A 112 -0.45 -18.70 -8.94
C ASN A 112 -1.14 -17.64 -8.04
N LYS A 113 -1.12 -16.36 -8.42
CA LYS A 113 -1.87 -15.31 -7.72
C LYS A 113 -3.37 -15.52 -7.96
N PRO A 114 -4.23 -15.52 -6.93
CA PRO A 114 -5.67 -15.62 -7.11
C PRO A 114 -6.16 -14.47 -7.97
N SER A 115 -7.16 -14.74 -8.81
CA SER A 115 -7.73 -13.71 -9.68
C SER A 115 -8.36 -12.60 -8.85
N LEU A 116 -8.25 -11.37 -9.34
CA LEU A 116 -8.86 -10.21 -8.70
C LEU A 116 -10.37 -10.38 -8.51
N SER A 117 -11.06 -10.94 -9.51
CA SER A 117 -12.50 -11.19 -9.44
C SER A 117 -12.88 -12.13 -8.30
N ASN A 118 -12.15 -13.24 -8.13
CA ASN A 118 -12.43 -14.20 -7.07
C ASN A 118 -12.22 -13.58 -5.67
N ILE A 119 -11.16 -12.77 -5.51
CA ILE A 119 -10.94 -12.05 -4.25
C ILE A 119 -12.04 -11.01 -4.02
N GLN A 120 -12.43 -10.24 -5.05
CA GLN A 120 -13.52 -9.26 -4.93
C GLN A 120 -14.85 -9.93 -4.56
N ASP A 121 -15.17 -11.08 -5.16
CA ASP A 121 -16.39 -11.83 -4.87
C ASP A 121 -16.40 -12.32 -3.40
N LEU A 122 -15.29 -12.85 -2.90
CA LEU A 122 -15.15 -13.28 -1.51
C LEU A 122 -15.20 -12.10 -0.54
N VAL A 123 -14.55 -10.99 -0.88
CA VAL A 123 -14.57 -9.76 -0.08
C VAL A 123 -15.99 -9.17 -0.02
N SER A 124 -16.70 -9.13 -1.15
CA SER A 124 -18.09 -8.64 -1.20
C SER A 124 -19.00 -9.52 -0.35
N GLN A 125 -18.91 -10.85 -0.47
CA GLN A 125 -19.69 -11.77 0.35
C GLN A 125 -19.38 -11.61 1.85
N LEU A 126 -18.11 -11.39 2.20
CA LEU A 126 -17.68 -11.17 3.58
C LEU A 126 -18.25 -9.86 4.13
N GLU A 127 -18.19 -8.78 3.35
CA GLU A 127 -18.74 -7.47 3.72
C GLU A 127 -20.26 -7.52 3.88
N ASP A 128 -20.98 -8.09 2.90
CA ASP A 128 -22.43 -8.23 2.91
C ASP A 128 -22.91 -9.07 4.11
N LYS A 129 -22.22 -10.18 4.41
CA LYS A 129 -22.56 -11.04 5.54
C LYS A 129 -22.18 -10.42 6.87
N GLY A 130 -21.03 -9.75 6.96
CA GLY A 130 -20.64 -8.98 8.13
C GLY A 130 -21.70 -7.94 8.48
N GLU A 131 -22.14 -7.16 7.48
CA GLU A 131 -23.19 -6.15 7.64
C GLU A 131 -24.52 -6.76 8.13
N GLN A 132 -24.99 -7.85 7.50
CA GLN A 132 -26.20 -8.56 7.92
C GLN A 132 -26.15 -9.05 9.38
N MET A 133 -24.97 -9.37 9.87
CA MET A 133 -24.76 -9.88 11.23
C MET A 133 -24.39 -8.79 12.24
N GLY A 134 -24.20 -7.54 11.80
CA GLY A 134 -23.66 -6.47 12.62
C GLY A 134 -22.19 -6.70 13.05
N VAL A 135 -21.48 -7.63 12.40
CA VAL A 135 -20.08 -7.99 12.69
C VAL A 135 -19.16 -7.32 11.67
N GLY A 136 -17.97 -6.90 12.11
CA GLY A 136 -17.00 -6.29 11.20
C GLY A 136 -17.38 -4.88 10.79
N GLN A 137 -17.89 -4.09 11.75
CA GLN A 137 -18.22 -2.69 11.51
C GLN A 137 -16.98 -1.93 11.05
N SER A 138 -17.15 -1.18 9.96
CA SER A 138 -16.20 -0.16 9.52
C SER A 138 -16.12 0.90 10.62
N SER A 139 -15.19 0.75 11.55
CA SER A 139 -14.89 1.81 12.48
C SER A 139 -13.40 1.99 12.54
N ALA A 140 -12.96 2.99 11.78
CA ALA A 140 -11.63 3.55 11.83
C ALA A 140 -11.20 3.96 13.26
N ILE A 141 -12.17 4.08 14.19
CA ILE A 141 -12.00 4.55 15.56
C ILE A 141 -12.16 3.40 16.58
N THR A 142 -12.77 2.27 16.20
CA THR A 142 -12.74 1.08 17.07
C THR A 142 -11.30 0.65 17.23
N GLY A 143 -10.82 0.53 18.47
CA GLY A 143 -9.44 0.10 18.79
C GLY A 143 -9.02 -1.23 18.16
N ILE A 144 -9.96 -1.94 17.52
CA ILE A 144 -9.74 -3.05 16.60
C ILE A 144 -8.74 -2.67 15.50
N LEU A 145 -8.71 -1.46 14.94
CA LEU A 145 -7.75 -1.19 13.86
C LEU A 145 -6.28 -1.11 14.33
N ALA A 146 -6.04 -0.78 15.59
CA ALA A 146 -4.70 -0.63 16.15
C ALA A 146 -3.99 -1.99 16.32
N GLY A 147 -2.70 -2.03 15.99
CA GLY A 147 -1.87 -3.22 16.09
C GLY A 147 -0.98 -3.45 14.87
N GLU A 148 -0.48 -4.68 14.76
CA GLU A 148 0.37 -5.14 13.67
C GLU A 148 -0.44 -6.01 12.70
N TRP A 149 -0.29 -5.74 11.42
CA TRP A 149 -1.00 -6.38 10.32
C TRP A 149 -0.02 -6.86 9.26
N GLU A 150 -0.24 -8.04 8.71
CA GLU A 150 0.50 -8.61 7.58
C GLU A 150 -0.40 -8.65 6.34
N LEU A 151 0.14 -8.26 5.19
CA LEU A 151 -0.56 -8.30 3.93
C LEU A 151 -0.64 -9.74 3.42
N LEU A 152 -1.85 -10.24 3.20
CA LEU A 152 -2.11 -11.56 2.61
C LEU A 152 -2.34 -11.50 1.11
N TYR A 153 -2.96 -10.41 0.63
CA TYR A 153 -3.24 -10.21 -0.78
C TYR A 153 -3.13 -8.74 -1.16
N SER A 154 -2.46 -8.49 -2.28
CA SER A 154 -2.47 -7.22 -2.99
C SER A 154 -2.98 -7.47 -4.40
N PRO A 155 -3.82 -6.60 -4.98
CA PRO A 155 -4.22 -6.71 -6.38
C PRO A 155 -3.06 -6.39 -7.33
N GLU A 156 -2.07 -5.65 -6.86
CA GLU A 156 -0.90 -5.18 -7.62
C GLU A 156 0.40 -5.78 -7.03
N ASP A 157 1.55 -5.17 -7.33
CA ASP A 157 2.81 -5.43 -6.63
C ASP A 157 2.66 -5.08 -5.14
N VAL A 158 3.19 -5.91 -4.25
CA VAL A 158 3.03 -5.78 -2.79
C VAL A 158 3.49 -4.42 -2.26
N THR A 159 4.45 -3.77 -2.93
CA THR A 159 4.88 -2.41 -2.57
C THR A 159 3.76 -1.37 -2.67
N ARG A 160 2.77 -1.57 -3.55
CA ARG A 160 1.60 -0.68 -3.74
C ARG A 160 0.64 -0.63 -2.56
N SER A 161 0.80 -1.54 -1.60
CA SER A 161 0.06 -1.50 -0.33
C SER A 161 0.49 -0.35 0.60
N SER A 162 1.62 0.31 0.32
CA SER A 162 2.11 1.44 1.11
C SER A 162 1.39 2.75 0.76
N PRO A 163 0.99 3.57 1.75
CA PRO A 163 0.45 4.91 1.53
C PRO A 163 1.35 5.85 0.71
N PHE A 164 2.66 5.61 0.70
CA PHE A 164 3.59 6.37 -0.16
C PHE A 164 3.20 6.24 -1.63
N PHE A 165 2.89 5.03 -2.11
CA PHE A 165 2.55 4.83 -3.52
C PHE A 165 1.17 5.38 -3.87
N TRP A 166 0.24 5.41 -2.91
CA TRP A 166 -1.03 6.09 -3.09
C TRP A 166 -0.85 7.60 -3.24
N ALA A 167 0.00 8.20 -2.40
CA ALA A 167 0.35 9.61 -2.45
C ALA A 167 1.14 9.96 -3.73
N PHE A 168 2.06 9.09 -4.13
CA PHE A 168 2.79 9.22 -5.38
C PHE A 168 1.86 9.22 -6.61
N ALA A 169 0.88 8.30 -6.65
CA ALA A 169 -0.12 8.26 -7.71
C ALA A 169 -0.99 9.53 -7.75
N GLN A 170 -1.28 10.13 -6.58
CA GLN A 170 -1.96 11.41 -6.53
C GLN A 170 -1.10 12.58 -7.04
N ALA A 171 0.21 12.57 -6.79
CA ALA A 171 1.13 13.61 -7.23
C ALA A 171 1.48 13.53 -8.72
N PHE A 172 1.38 12.34 -9.31
CA PHE A 172 1.77 12.06 -10.69
C PHE A 172 0.73 11.20 -11.41
N PRO A 173 -0.52 11.69 -11.57
CA PRO A 173 -1.63 10.86 -12.06
C PRO A 173 -1.42 10.28 -13.46
N GLU A 174 -0.64 10.95 -14.31
CA GLU A 174 -0.37 10.50 -15.69
C GLU A 174 0.87 9.60 -15.79
N GLN A 175 1.81 9.71 -14.85
CA GLN A 175 3.12 9.04 -14.91
C GLN A 175 3.23 7.85 -13.96
N ALA A 176 2.37 7.76 -12.94
CA ALA A 176 2.40 6.71 -11.95
C ALA A 176 2.26 5.33 -12.58
N ASP A 177 1.24 5.10 -13.42
CA ASP A 177 0.99 3.79 -14.03
C ASP A 177 2.16 3.32 -14.92
N PRO A 178 2.73 4.14 -15.83
CA PRO A 178 3.94 3.77 -16.56
C PRO A 178 5.13 3.42 -15.65
N ILE A 179 5.38 4.23 -14.61
CA ILE A 179 6.49 3.99 -13.68
C ILE A 179 6.28 2.68 -12.92
N PHE A 180 5.05 2.44 -12.47
CA PHE A 180 4.67 1.22 -11.77
C PHE A 180 4.86 0.01 -12.67
N GLY A 181 4.35 0.07 -13.91
CA GLY A 181 4.52 -0.98 -14.90
C GLY A 181 5.99 -1.34 -15.16
N ILE A 182 6.89 -0.35 -15.20
CA ILE A 182 8.33 -0.62 -15.32
C ILE A 182 8.85 -1.38 -14.10
N THR A 183 8.56 -0.91 -12.89
CA THR A 183 9.04 -1.59 -11.67
C THR A 183 8.45 -2.98 -11.47
N ASP A 184 7.23 -3.20 -11.96
CA ASP A 184 6.49 -4.46 -11.81
C ASP A 184 6.91 -5.47 -12.89
N SER A 185 7.45 -4.99 -14.02
CA SER A 185 8.00 -5.83 -15.08
C SER A 185 9.35 -6.47 -14.75
N ILE A 186 10.03 -6.02 -13.68
CA ILE A 186 11.33 -6.58 -13.29
C ILE A 186 11.09 -7.98 -12.71
N PRO A 187 11.55 -9.05 -13.38
CA PRO A 187 11.20 -10.40 -12.99
C PRO A 187 12.02 -10.86 -11.77
N SER A 188 11.47 -11.84 -11.05
CA SER A 188 12.25 -12.65 -10.12
C SER A 188 13.29 -13.47 -10.91
N PRO A 189 14.53 -13.65 -10.39
CA PRO A 189 15.02 -13.25 -9.07
C PRO A 189 15.67 -11.85 -9.02
N ILE A 190 15.67 -11.07 -10.11
CA ILE A 190 16.32 -9.75 -10.16
C ILE A 190 15.69 -8.78 -9.16
N LYS A 191 14.36 -8.81 -9.05
CA LYS A 191 13.56 -8.15 -8.01
C LYS A 191 12.62 -9.21 -7.43
N ASP A 192 12.56 -9.27 -6.10
CA ASP A 192 11.59 -10.07 -5.37
C ASP A 192 10.98 -9.22 -4.25
N VAL A 193 9.66 -9.25 -4.13
CA VAL A 193 8.96 -8.47 -3.10
C VAL A 193 8.45 -9.45 -2.05
N GLY A 194 9.02 -9.34 -0.86
CA GLY A 194 8.70 -10.18 0.28
C GLY A 194 7.44 -9.71 1.01
N PRO A 195 7.26 -10.14 2.27
CA PRO A 195 6.07 -9.79 3.04
C PRO A 195 5.99 -8.27 3.30
N ALA A 196 4.75 -7.79 3.41
CA ALA A 196 4.44 -6.44 3.81
C ALA A 196 3.70 -6.44 5.17
N TYR A 197 4.08 -5.51 6.03
CA TYR A 197 3.52 -5.32 7.35
C TYR A 197 3.07 -3.87 7.53
N GLN A 198 2.02 -3.66 8.31
CA GLN A 198 1.57 -2.35 8.76
C GLN A 198 1.43 -2.35 10.27
N TYR A 199 2.01 -1.35 10.90
CA TYR A 199 1.83 -1.07 12.31
C TYR A 199 1.02 0.21 12.47
N ILE A 200 -0.12 0.09 13.15
CA ILE A 200 -1.10 1.17 13.30
C ILE A 200 -1.24 1.47 14.80
N GLN A 201 -1.00 2.72 15.17
CA GLN A 201 -1.29 3.26 16.49
C GLN A 201 -2.34 4.34 16.34
N ILE A 202 -3.43 4.21 17.10
CA ILE A 202 -4.53 5.17 17.13
C ILE A 202 -4.78 5.54 18.59
N ASP A 203 -4.87 6.83 18.88
CA ASP A 203 -5.25 7.38 20.17
C ASP A 203 -6.77 7.53 20.31
N GLU A 204 -7.23 7.97 21.48
CA GLU A 204 -8.65 8.17 21.77
C GLU A 204 -9.34 9.19 20.85
N THR A 205 -8.57 10.05 20.17
CA THR A 205 -9.08 11.06 19.23
C THR A 205 -9.20 10.56 17.80
N GLY A 206 -8.82 9.29 17.54
CA GLY A 206 -8.76 8.73 16.19
C GLY A 206 -7.53 9.19 15.39
N ARG A 207 -6.55 9.81 16.06
CA ARG A 207 -5.27 10.24 15.47
C ARG A 207 -4.16 9.27 15.83
N GLY A 208 -3.01 9.39 15.17
CA GLY A 208 -1.86 8.57 15.52
C GLY A 208 -0.88 8.37 14.38
N LYS A 209 -0.34 7.16 14.26
CA LYS A 209 0.75 6.85 13.33
C LYS A 209 0.49 5.53 12.61
N LEU A 210 0.84 5.51 11.33
CA LEU A 210 0.92 4.29 10.52
C LEU A 210 2.34 4.12 10.01
N ILE A 211 2.91 2.94 10.23
CA ILE A 211 4.22 2.54 9.69
C ILE A 211 4.00 1.35 8.76
N SER A 212 4.24 1.53 7.47
CA SER A 212 4.18 0.47 6.46
C SER A 212 5.58 -0.01 6.15
N LYS A 213 5.81 -1.32 6.20
CA LYS A 213 7.10 -1.97 5.96
C LYS A 213 6.94 -3.01 4.87
N VAL A 214 7.71 -2.91 3.79
CA VAL A 214 7.68 -3.89 2.70
C VAL A 214 9.07 -4.41 2.44
N LYS A 215 9.28 -5.73 2.56
CA LYS A 215 10.56 -6.32 2.23
C LYS A 215 10.74 -6.34 0.71
N VAL A 216 11.87 -5.82 0.23
CA VAL A 216 12.27 -5.86 -1.17
C VAL A 216 13.64 -6.48 -1.26
N SER A 217 13.80 -7.46 -2.13
CA SER A 217 15.08 -8.08 -2.45
C SER A 217 15.43 -7.78 -3.90
N THR A 218 16.68 -7.47 -4.18
CA THR A 218 17.22 -7.22 -5.51
C THR A 218 18.50 -8.02 -5.71
N LEU A 219 19.01 -8.06 -6.94
CA LEU A 219 20.26 -8.74 -7.31
C LEU A 219 20.24 -10.23 -6.90
N ASN A 220 19.18 -10.94 -7.28
CA ASN A 220 19.01 -12.36 -6.95
C ASN A 220 19.03 -12.64 -5.44
N GLY A 221 18.52 -11.71 -4.64
CA GLY A 221 18.46 -11.82 -3.18
C GLY A 221 19.75 -11.43 -2.45
N MET A 222 20.80 -11.00 -3.16
CA MET A 222 22.04 -10.53 -2.52
C MET A 222 21.84 -9.20 -1.79
N ALA A 223 20.92 -8.37 -2.28
CA ALA A 223 20.54 -7.12 -1.67
C ALA A 223 19.10 -7.24 -1.14
N THR A 224 18.89 -7.04 0.14
CA THR A 224 17.56 -7.00 0.77
C THR A 224 17.43 -5.69 1.51
N SER A 225 16.26 -5.06 1.44
CA SER A 225 15.93 -3.86 2.22
C SER A 225 14.47 -3.91 2.64
N ILE A 226 14.15 -3.31 3.78
CA ILE A 226 12.78 -3.09 4.24
C ILE A 226 12.39 -1.66 3.91
N MET A 227 11.56 -1.53 2.88
CA MET A 227 11.02 -0.24 2.49
C MET A 227 10.03 0.24 3.57
N THR A 228 10.39 1.25 4.36
CA THR A 228 9.58 1.75 5.47
C THR A 228 8.99 3.13 5.16
N THR A 229 7.67 3.20 5.07
CA THR A 229 6.89 4.44 4.96
C THR A 229 6.26 4.78 6.30
N ARG A 230 6.40 6.02 6.74
CA ARG A 230 5.78 6.55 7.95
C ARG A 230 4.73 7.59 7.56
N ALA A 231 3.54 7.48 8.14
CA ALA A 231 2.44 8.40 7.92
C ALA A 231 1.77 8.80 9.24
N ASP A 232 1.27 10.02 9.30
CA ASP A 232 0.39 10.51 10.35
C ASP A 232 -1.05 10.13 10.04
N ILE A 233 -1.78 9.65 11.03
CA ILE A 233 -3.24 9.55 10.97
C ILE A 233 -3.76 10.90 11.46
N VAL A 234 -4.27 11.71 10.53
CA VAL A 234 -4.63 13.11 10.79
C VAL A 234 -6.01 13.21 11.44
N GLU A 235 -6.98 12.48 10.89
CA GLU A 235 -8.34 12.37 11.41
C GLU A 235 -9.09 11.18 10.79
N PRO A 236 -10.14 10.68 11.46
CA PRO A 236 -11.09 9.77 10.83
C PRO A 236 -11.93 10.50 9.78
N VAL A 237 -12.21 9.81 8.67
CA VAL A 237 -13.06 10.30 7.58
C VAL A 237 -14.28 9.40 7.47
N GLY A 238 -15.42 9.88 7.96
CA GLY A 238 -16.63 9.07 8.04
C GLY A 238 -16.50 7.94 9.08
N VAL A 239 -17.09 6.79 8.80
CA VAL A 239 -17.02 5.62 9.71
C VAL A 239 -15.85 4.70 9.38
N ASP A 240 -15.49 4.63 8.10
CA ASP A 240 -14.58 3.63 7.53
C ASP A 240 -13.22 4.19 7.10
N GLY A 241 -13.07 5.51 7.02
CA GLY A 241 -11.87 6.15 6.49
C GLY A 241 -10.88 6.62 7.56
N LEU A 242 -9.60 6.51 7.26
CA LEU A 242 -8.52 7.23 7.93
C LEU A 242 -7.82 8.15 6.93
N MET A 243 -7.71 9.43 7.26
CA MET A 243 -6.87 10.36 6.50
C MET A 243 -5.41 10.18 6.93
N LEU A 244 -4.59 9.71 6.02
CA LEU A 244 -3.17 9.47 6.21
C LEU A 244 -2.36 10.56 5.52
N ARG A 245 -1.49 11.25 6.24
CA ARG A 245 -0.49 12.15 5.66
C ARG A 245 0.86 11.46 5.66
N VAL A 246 1.39 11.16 4.49
CA VAL A 246 2.73 10.57 4.34
C VAL A 246 3.76 11.58 4.86
N ASP A 247 4.67 11.14 5.72
CA ASP A 247 5.74 11.95 6.27
C ASP A 247 7.06 11.60 5.58
N THR A 248 7.55 10.39 5.85
CA THR A 248 8.87 9.95 5.39
C THR A 248 8.86 8.55 4.81
N THR A 249 9.85 8.27 3.98
CA THR A 249 10.09 6.97 3.35
C THR A 249 11.58 6.67 3.44
N LYS A 250 11.97 5.52 4.03
CA LYS A 250 13.38 5.11 4.17
C LYS A 250 13.56 3.61 3.88
N PRO A 251 14.51 3.21 3.02
CA PRO A 251 14.97 1.83 2.96
C PRO A 251 15.73 1.53 4.26
N GLU A 252 15.18 0.64 5.08
CA GLU A 252 15.79 0.15 6.31
C GLU A 252 16.44 -1.22 6.07
N ASP A 253 17.33 -1.62 6.99
CA ASP A 253 18.02 -2.91 6.96
C ASP A 253 18.61 -3.30 5.60
N SER A 254 19.12 -2.29 4.86
CA SER A 254 19.60 -2.49 3.49
C SER A 254 20.94 -3.21 3.48
N THR A 255 20.94 -4.47 3.06
CA THR A 255 22.19 -5.19 2.77
C THR A 255 22.83 -4.70 1.48
N ALA A 256 22.11 -3.98 0.61
CA ALA A 256 22.66 -3.43 -0.64
C ALA A 256 23.84 -2.49 -0.35
N ILE A 257 23.69 -1.59 0.62
CA ILE A 257 24.74 -0.64 1.00
C ILE A 257 25.95 -1.39 1.59
N ALA A 258 25.71 -2.44 2.39
CA ALA A 258 26.78 -3.29 2.91
C ALA A 258 27.51 -4.06 1.81
N THR A 259 26.82 -4.46 0.75
CA THR A 259 27.38 -5.18 -0.41
C THR A 259 28.22 -4.25 -1.30
N PHE A 260 27.76 -3.03 -1.58
CA PHE A 260 28.49 -2.08 -2.42
C PHE A 260 29.59 -1.30 -1.69
N PHE A 261 29.41 -1.05 -0.39
CA PHE A 261 30.38 -0.36 0.46
C PHE A 261 30.73 -1.22 1.69
N PRO A 262 31.49 -2.32 1.50
CA PRO A 262 31.86 -3.21 2.59
C PRO A 262 32.72 -2.47 3.62
N GLY A 263 32.24 -2.40 4.86
CA GLY A 263 32.98 -1.83 5.99
C GLY A 263 32.14 -1.02 6.98
N PRO A 264 32.78 -0.42 8.00
CA PRO A 264 32.10 0.40 9.02
C PRO A 264 31.34 1.60 8.43
N LEU A 265 31.84 2.15 7.31
CA LEU A 265 31.26 3.31 6.65
C LEU A 265 29.90 3.00 5.99
N GLY A 266 29.74 1.84 5.34
CA GLY A 266 28.47 1.45 4.74
C GLY A 266 27.37 1.24 5.79
N ARG A 267 27.72 0.61 6.92
CA ARG A 267 26.81 0.47 8.07
C ARG A 267 26.46 1.83 8.67
N PHE A 268 27.46 2.68 8.88
CA PHE A 268 27.25 4.04 9.40
C PHE A 268 26.30 4.84 8.51
N ILE A 269 26.44 4.80 7.18
CA ILE A 269 25.54 5.51 6.26
C ILE A 269 24.11 4.95 6.36
N ASN A 270 23.94 3.63 6.33
CA ASN A 270 22.61 3.02 6.45
C ASN A 270 21.90 3.41 7.76
N ASP A 271 22.64 3.37 8.87
CA ASP A 271 22.09 3.59 10.21
C ASP A 271 21.81 5.09 10.45
N ASN A 272 22.61 5.99 9.89
CA ASN A 272 22.52 7.43 10.13
C ASN A 272 21.87 8.24 9.00
N ALA A 273 21.63 7.65 7.83
CA ALA A 273 20.95 8.38 6.75
C ALA A 273 19.54 8.81 7.21
N PRO A 274 19.20 10.10 7.12
CA PRO A 274 17.87 10.56 7.49
C PRO A 274 16.82 9.95 6.55
N PRO A 275 15.61 9.66 7.03
CA PRO A 275 14.50 9.28 6.17
C PRO A 275 14.23 10.34 5.10
N PHE A 276 13.91 9.91 3.87
CA PHE A 276 13.55 10.84 2.80
C PHE A 276 12.20 11.50 3.13
N PRO A 277 12.08 12.84 3.13
CA PRO A 277 10.86 13.55 3.49
C PRO A 277 9.84 13.51 2.35
N SER A 278 9.38 12.30 2.01
CA SER A 278 8.50 12.03 0.87
C SER A 278 7.23 12.87 0.90
N GLY A 279 6.63 13.08 2.07
CA GLY A 279 5.43 13.91 2.21
C GLY A 279 5.64 15.33 1.71
N ASN A 280 6.69 15.99 2.22
CA ASN A 280 7.02 17.36 1.84
C ASN A 280 7.39 17.50 0.36
N VAL A 281 8.03 16.50 -0.22
CA VAL A 281 8.38 16.52 -1.65
C VAL A 281 7.14 16.37 -2.51
N LEU A 282 6.27 15.40 -2.22
CA LEU A 282 5.02 15.19 -2.94
C LEU A 282 4.11 16.42 -2.85
N GLU A 283 3.99 17.01 -1.66
CA GLU A 283 3.20 18.23 -1.44
C GLU A 283 3.66 19.42 -2.30
N ARG A 284 4.98 19.53 -2.56
CA ARG A 284 5.54 20.57 -3.43
C ARG A 284 5.27 20.31 -4.92
N ILE A 285 5.16 19.05 -5.31
CA ILE A 285 4.84 18.66 -6.69
C ILE A 285 3.36 18.97 -6.96
N GLN A 286 2.49 18.50 -6.09
CA GLN A 286 1.06 18.71 -6.17
C GLN A 286 0.48 18.90 -4.77
N PRO A 287 -0.05 20.09 -4.44
CA PRO A 287 -0.69 20.33 -3.15
C PRO A 287 -1.81 19.32 -2.86
N GLY A 288 -1.85 18.80 -1.64
CA GLY A 288 -2.76 17.77 -1.18
C GLY A 288 -2.33 16.34 -1.50
N SER A 289 -1.36 16.12 -2.39
CA SER A 289 -0.98 14.75 -2.82
C SER A 289 -0.29 13.92 -1.74
N SER A 290 0.25 14.57 -0.70
CA SER A 290 0.83 13.86 0.45
C SER A 290 -0.23 13.20 1.35
N THR A 291 -1.51 13.51 1.14
CA THR A 291 -2.63 13.07 1.99
C THR A 291 -3.56 12.12 1.25
N VAL A 292 -3.70 10.90 1.77
CA VAL A 292 -4.50 9.83 1.17
C VAL A 292 -5.54 9.31 2.16
N ILE A 293 -6.67 8.82 1.66
CA ILE A 293 -7.71 8.24 2.51
C ILE A 293 -7.66 6.72 2.39
N MET A 294 -7.35 6.05 3.51
CA MET A 294 -7.42 4.60 3.64
C MET A 294 -8.81 4.22 4.15
N ARG A 295 -9.62 3.58 3.30
CA ARG A 295 -10.91 3.03 3.72
C ARG A 295 -10.78 1.61 4.19
N THR A 296 -11.43 1.29 5.30
CA THR A 296 -11.46 -0.04 5.91
C THR A 296 -12.90 -0.44 6.18
N THR A 297 -13.40 -1.43 5.45
CA THR A 297 -14.83 -1.81 5.42
C THR A 297 -15.14 -2.96 6.35
N PHE A 298 -14.39 -4.06 6.26
CA PHE A 298 -14.49 -5.20 7.14
C PHE A 298 -13.23 -5.24 8.01
N CYS A 299 -13.42 -5.18 9.33
CA CYS A 299 -12.34 -5.29 10.31
C CYS A 299 -12.85 -6.14 11.46
N ASP A 300 -12.40 -7.39 11.53
CA ASP A 300 -12.56 -8.19 12.74
C ASP A 300 -11.22 -8.30 13.49
N GLU A 301 -11.17 -9.18 14.49
CA GLU A 301 -9.96 -9.39 15.28
C GLU A 301 -8.81 -10.00 14.48
N SER A 302 -9.06 -10.57 13.31
CA SER A 302 -8.08 -11.37 12.55
C SER A 302 -7.82 -10.88 11.14
N ILE A 303 -8.79 -10.20 10.50
CA ILE A 303 -8.75 -9.79 9.10
C ILE A 303 -9.25 -8.35 8.99
N ARG A 304 -8.60 -7.58 8.11
CA ARG A 304 -9.19 -6.35 7.59
C ARG A 304 -9.03 -6.22 6.09
N ILE A 305 -9.96 -5.49 5.47
CA ILE A 305 -9.90 -5.11 4.07
C ILE A 305 -9.64 -3.62 3.99
N SER A 306 -8.56 -3.23 3.32
CA SER A 306 -8.23 -1.82 3.10
C SER A 306 -8.26 -1.46 1.63
N ARG A 307 -8.66 -0.23 1.33
CA ARG A 307 -8.74 0.35 -0.02
C ARG A 307 -8.21 1.78 0.00
N ASN A 308 -7.62 2.20 -1.11
CA ASN A 308 -7.40 3.61 -1.38
C ASN A 308 -8.72 4.23 -1.86
N ASP A 309 -9.15 5.35 -1.31
CA ASP A 309 -10.38 6.05 -1.72
C ASP A 309 -10.40 6.39 -3.22
N ASN A 310 -9.23 6.68 -3.81
CA ASN A 310 -9.12 6.97 -5.24
C ASN A 310 -9.23 5.72 -6.14
N GLN A 311 -8.96 4.53 -5.58
CA GLN A 311 -8.96 3.25 -6.28
C GLN A 311 -9.73 2.20 -5.49
N TYR A 312 -10.98 2.54 -5.16
CA TYR A 312 -11.81 1.73 -4.26
C TYR A 312 -12.04 0.29 -4.74
N ALA A 313 -11.93 0.03 -6.05
CA ALA A 313 -12.10 -1.30 -6.61
C ALA A 313 -10.98 -2.29 -6.24
N LEU A 314 -9.85 -1.84 -5.68
CA LEU A 314 -8.66 -2.64 -5.45
C LEU A 314 -8.50 -2.98 -3.95
N PRO A 315 -8.96 -4.17 -3.50
CA PRO A 315 -8.91 -4.55 -2.09
C PRO A 315 -7.52 -5.08 -1.69
N TYR A 316 -7.00 -4.58 -0.58
CA TYR A 316 -5.84 -5.14 0.12
C TYR A 316 -6.34 -5.94 1.32
N VAL A 317 -6.01 -7.23 1.37
CA VAL A 317 -6.45 -8.12 2.45
C VAL A 317 -5.32 -8.27 3.46
N TRP A 318 -5.59 -7.93 4.71
CA TRP A 318 -4.63 -7.95 5.80
C TRP A 318 -5.06 -8.96 6.86
N ARG A 319 -4.08 -9.58 7.51
CA ARG A 319 -4.26 -10.41 8.70
C ARG A 319 -3.62 -9.75 9.90
N ARG A 320 -4.28 -9.75 11.05
CA ARG A 320 -3.67 -9.26 12.29
C ARG A 320 -2.61 -10.22 12.78
N CYS A 321 -1.46 -9.67 13.14
CA CYS A 321 -0.39 -10.38 13.83
C CYS A 321 -0.47 -10.15 15.34
N LYS A 322 -0.69 -8.89 15.76
CA LYS A 322 -0.69 -8.47 17.18
C LYS A 322 -1.65 -7.31 17.42
N PHE A 323 -2.19 -7.20 18.63
CA PHE A 323 -2.92 -6.00 19.06
C PHE A 323 -1.96 -4.91 19.52
N ALA A 324 -2.39 -3.66 19.47
CA ALA A 324 -1.63 -2.57 20.09
C ALA A 324 -1.53 -2.81 21.62
N GLY A 325 -0.34 -2.61 22.19
CA GLY A 325 -0.11 -2.75 23.64
C GLY A 325 0.07 -4.18 24.15
N SER A 326 -0.03 -5.22 23.30
CA SER A 326 0.40 -6.56 23.71
C SER A 326 1.92 -6.61 23.74
N GLU A 327 2.53 -6.33 24.89
CA GLU A 327 3.91 -6.74 25.13
C GLU A 327 3.99 -8.27 25.08
N THR A 328 4.99 -8.81 24.37
CA THR A 328 5.31 -10.23 24.47
C THR A 328 5.79 -10.47 25.90
N ILE A 329 4.91 -10.97 26.77
CA ILE A 329 5.26 -11.45 28.11
C ILE A 329 6.25 -12.61 27.97
#